data_AF-A0A932XNI7-F1
#
_entry.id   AF-A0A932XNI7-F1
#
_cell.length_a   1.000
_cell.length_b   1.000
_cell.length_c   1.000
_cell.angle_alpha   90.00
_cell.angle_beta   90.00
_cell.angle_gamma   90.00
#
_symmetry.space_group_name_H-M   'P 1'
#
loop_
_entity.id
_entity.type
_entity.pdbx_description
1 polymer ?
#
loop_
_entity_poly.entity_id
_entity_poly.type
_entity_poly.pdbx_seq_one_letter_code
_entity_poly.pdbx_strand_id
1 'polypeptide(L)'
;MEKLPAPYRQFMTKFREVWEAYNQLGAACHEGGPLDRKTRELAKLGMAIGGRLEGAVHAHTRLALEAGATPEEIRHVVLLALPTVGFPSMMATMTWVDDVLRKGTKSSRRPKR
;
A
#
# COMPACT_ATOMS: atom_id res chain seq x y z
N MET A 1 9.70 2.94 9.34
CA MET A 1 8.62 1.92 9.48
C MET A 1 7.62 2.43 10.51
N GLU A 2 6.47 2.91 10.06
CA GLU A 2 5.34 3.21 10.93
C GLU A 2 4.83 1.89 11.54
N LYS A 3 4.68 1.83 12.87
CA LYS A 3 4.30 0.60 13.56
C LYS A 3 2.92 0.13 13.07
N LEU A 4 2.83 -1.12 12.61
CA LEU A 4 1.57 -1.76 12.19
C LEU A 4 0.46 -1.52 13.22
N PRO A 5 -0.82 -1.29 12.83
CA PRO A 5 -1.90 -1.01 13.77
C PRO A 5 -2.01 -2.04 14.91
N ALA A 6 -2.42 -1.61 16.10
CA ALA A 6 -2.50 -2.49 17.28
C ALA A 6 -3.36 -3.76 17.06
N PRO A 7 -4.52 -3.70 16.39
CA PRO A 7 -5.31 -4.90 16.09
C PRO A 7 -4.55 -5.92 15.22
N TYR A 8 -3.73 -5.43 14.28
CA TYR A 8 -2.92 -6.28 13.42
C TYR A 8 -1.86 -7.03 14.22
N ARG A 9 -1.17 -6.33 15.13
CA ARG A 9 -0.17 -6.95 16.02
C ARG A 9 -0.81 -7.99 16.95
N GLN A 10 -1.99 -7.70 17.50
CA GLN A 10 -2.72 -8.64 18.35
C GLN A 10 -3.11 -9.91 17.58
N PHE A 11 -3.52 -9.78 16.31
CA PHE A 11 -3.81 -10.92 15.45
C PHE A 11 -2.57 -11.81 15.26
N MET A 12 -1.41 -11.21 14.95
CA MET A 12 -0.15 -11.95 14.78
C MET A 12 0.22 -12.76 16.03
N THR A 13 0.01 -12.21 17.23
CA THR A 13 0.31 -12.91 18.49
C THR A 13 -0.74 -13.98 18.79
N LYS A 14 -2.03 -13.68 18.63
CA LYS A 14 -3.13 -14.58 19.02
C LYS A 14 -3.29 -15.77 18.09
N PHE A 15 -3.05 -15.58 16.79
CA PHE A 15 -3.22 -16.59 15.75
C PHE A 15 -1.91 -16.83 15.00
N ARG A 16 -0.86 -17.14 15.76
CA ARG A 16 0.52 -17.20 15.25
C ARG A 16 0.70 -18.17 14.07
N GLU A 17 0.19 -19.39 14.17
CA GLU A 17 0.34 -20.39 13.10
C GLU A 17 -0.35 -19.94 11.80
N VAL A 18 -1.55 -19.37 11.92
CA VAL A 18 -2.29 -18.81 10.77
C VAL A 18 -1.53 -17.64 10.15
N TRP A 19 -0.96 -16.77 10.98
CA TRP A 19 -0.14 -15.66 10.53
C TRP A 19 1.13 -16.12 9.80
N GLU A 20 1.83 -17.12 10.34
CA GLU A 20 3.05 -17.67 9.73
C GLU A 20 2.73 -18.31 8.37
N ALA A 21 1.65 -19.10 8.28
CA ALA A 21 1.19 -19.68 7.02
C ALA A 21 0.79 -18.60 6.00
N TYR A 22 0.05 -17.57 6.42
CA TYR A 22 -0.32 -16.45 5.58
C TYR A 22 0.91 -15.68 5.06
N ASN A 23 1.91 -15.45 5.92
CA ASN A 23 3.13 -14.76 5.53
C ASN A 23 3.97 -15.58 4.53
N GLN A 24 4.05 -16.90 4.72
CA GLN A 24 4.71 -17.82 3.77
C GLN A 24 4.02 -17.81 2.40
N LEU A 25 2.68 -17.86 2.38
CA LEU A 25 1.92 -17.71 1.14
C LEU A 25 2.22 -16.37 0.46
N GLY A 26 2.26 -15.28 1.22
CA GLY A 26 2.60 -13.95 0.71
C GLY A 26 3.99 -13.89 0.06
N ALA A 27 4.99 -14.50 0.70
CA ALA A 27 6.35 -14.59 0.18
C ALA A 27 6.42 -15.44 -1.11
N ALA A 28 5.79 -16.62 -1.11
CA ALA A 28 5.74 -17.48 -2.30
C ALA A 28 5.08 -16.77 -3.49
N CYS A 29 3.98 -16.05 -3.27
CA CYS A 29 3.34 -15.24 -4.31
C CYS A 29 4.23 -14.08 -4.82
N HIS A 30 5.10 -13.53 -3.98
CA HIS A 30 6.06 -12.50 -4.38
C HIS A 30 7.23 -13.08 -5.18
N GLU A 31 7.69 -14.29 -4.88
CA GLU A 31 8.84 -14.92 -5.53
C GLU A 31 8.47 -15.72 -6.78
N GLY A 32 7.20 -16.12 -6.93
CA GLY A 32 6.72 -16.99 -8.00
C GLY A 32 6.57 -16.35 -9.39
N GLY A 33 7.06 -15.14 -9.64
CA GLY A 33 6.86 -14.46 -10.91
C GLY A 33 7.94 -13.43 -11.27
N PRO A 34 7.96 -12.94 -12.52
CA PRO A 34 9.06 -12.14 -13.05
C PRO A 34 8.99 -10.65 -12.67
N LEU A 35 7.91 -10.22 -12.00
CA LEU A 35 7.68 -8.81 -11.70
C LEU A 35 8.53 -8.35 -10.53
N ASP A 36 9.20 -7.21 -10.72
CA ASP A 36 9.96 -6.56 -9.65
C ASP A 36 9.05 -6.06 -8.51
N ARG A 37 9.66 -5.71 -7.37
CA ARG A 37 8.91 -5.27 -6.18
C ARG A 37 8.04 -4.05 -6.47
N LYS A 38 8.53 -3.06 -7.23
CA LYS A 38 7.78 -1.84 -7.54
C LYS A 38 6.53 -2.17 -8.33
N THR A 39 6.67 -2.96 -9.40
CA THR A 39 5.55 -3.39 -10.24
C THR A 39 4.54 -4.20 -9.45
N ARG A 40 4.99 -5.11 -8.56
CA ARG A 40 4.09 -5.88 -7.70
C ARG A 40 3.27 -5.00 -6.75
N GLU A 41 3.89 -4.01 -6.11
CA GLU A 41 3.18 -3.13 -5.18
C GLU A 41 2.21 -2.17 -5.91
N LEU A 42 2.56 -1.68 -7.11
CA LEU A 42 1.63 -0.90 -7.93
C LEU A 42 0.45 -1.74 -8.43
N ALA A 43 0.67 -3.01 -8.80
CA ALA A 43 -0.41 -3.93 -9.16
C ALA A 43 -1.32 -4.22 -7.97
N LYS A 44 -0.75 -4.47 -6.78
CA LYS A 44 -1.51 -4.68 -5.54
C LYS A 44 -2.27 -3.42 -5.11
N LEU A 45 -1.70 -2.24 -5.32
CA LEU A 45 -2.42 -0.98 -5.17
C LEU A 45 -3.65 -0.97 -6.08
N GLY A 46 -3.51 -1.22 -7.37
CA GLY A 46 -4.64 -1.32 -8.31
C GLY A 46 -5.75 -2.27 -7.85
N MET A 47 -5.38 -3.46 -7.34
CA MET A 47 -6.34 -4.41 -6.76
C MET A 47 -7.04 -3.86 -5.51
N ALA A 48 -6.32 -3.19 -4.61
CA ALA A 48 -6.89 -2.57 -3.43
C ALA A 48 -7.89 -1.44 -3.78
N ILE A 49 -7.61 -0.70 -4.85
CA ILE A 49 -8.51 0.33 -5.40
C ILE A 49 -9.80 -0.32 -5.91
N GLY A 50 -9.66 -1.39 -6.72
CA GLY A 50 -10.79 -2.17 -7.23
C GLY A 50 -11.70 -2.72 -6.13
N GLY A 51 -11.09 -3.21 -5.03
CA GLY A 51 -11.83 -3.71 -3.87
C GLY A 51 -12.31 -2.65 -2.87
N ARG A 52 -12.03 -1.36 -3.11
CA ARG A 52 -12.28 -0.25 -2.16
C ARG A 52 -11.74 -0.50 -0.74
N LEU A 53 -10.55 -1.10 -0.67
CA LEU A 53 -9.91 -1.51 0.58
C LEU A 53 -8.96 -0.42 1.09
N GLU A 54 -9.48 0.59 1.80
CA GLU A 54 -8.70 1.75 2.27
C GLU A 54 -7.40 1.38 3.01
N GLY A 55 -7.48 0.43 3.95
CA GLY A 55 -6.30 -0.04 4.68
C GLY A 55 -5.22 -0.65 3.78
N ALA A 56 -5.63 -1.36 2.73
CA ALA A 56 -4.72 -1.93 1.74
C ALA A 56 -4.18 -0.86 0.77
N VAL A 57 -4.98 0.13 0.39
CA VAL A 57 -4.52 1.30 -0.39
C VAL A 57 -3.41 2.02 0.39
N HIS A 58 -3.61 2.28 1.69
CA HIS A 58 -2.59 2.86 2.54
C HIS A 58 -1.32 2.00 2.64
N ALA A 59 -1.47 0.68 2.78
CA ALA A 59 -0.35 -0.25 2.88
C ALA A 59 0.47 -0.30 1.58
N HIS A 60 -0.17 -0.54 0.44
CA HIS A 60 0.50 -0.67 -0.85
C HIS A 60 1.05 0.65 -1.37
N THR A 61 0.48 1.80 -0.96
CA THR A 61 1.10 3.12 -1.21
C THR A 61 2.45 3.23 -0.50
N ARG A 62 2.54 2.87 0.80
CA ARG A 62 3.82 2.90 1.53
C ARG A 62 4.83 1.90 0.96
N LEU A 63 4.39 0.67 0.68
CA LEU A 63 5.26 -0.38 0.15
C LEU A 63 5.77 -0.05 -1.26
N ALA A 64 4.94 0.58 -2.11
CA ALA A 64 5.36 1.06 -3.42
C ALA A 64 6.43 2.16 -3.30
N LEU A 65 6.25 3.15 -2.42
CA LEU A 65 7.27 4.18 -2.15
C LEU A 65 8.59 3.56 -1.66
N GLU A 66 8.51 2.61 -0.72
CA GLU A 66 9.70 1.86 -0.26
C GLU A 66 10.34 1.03 -1.38
N ALA A 67 9.59 0.65 -2.42
CA ALA A 67 10.09 -0.06 -3.59
C ALA A 67 10.63 0.88 -4.67
N GLY A 68 10.68 2.19 -4.41
CA GLY A 68 11.18 3.20 -5.33
C GLY A 68 10.14 3.77 -6.29
N ALA A 69 8.85 3.53 -6.05
CA ALA A 69 7.80 4.21 -6.81
C ALA A 69 7.77 5.71 -6.47
N THR A 70 7.52 6.55 -7.48
CA THR A 70 7.32 7.99 -7.25
C THR A 70 5.87 8.29 -6.86
N PRO A 71 5.61 9.41 -6.16
CA PRO A 71 4.26 9.90 -5.94
C PRO A 71 3.44 10.04 -7.24
N GLU A 72 4.10 10.39 -8.35
CA GLU A 72 3.49 10.54 -9.66
C GLU A 72 3.06 9.19 -10.24
N GLU A 73 3.90 8.15 -10.14
CA GLU A 73 3.53 6.78 -10.54
C GLU A 73 2.32 6.27 -9.75
N ILE A 74 2.28 6.53 -8.44
CA ILE A 74 1.16 6.14 -7.56
C ILE A 74 -0.13 6.85 -7.94
N ARG A 75 -0.10 8.18 -8.12
CA ARG A 75 -1.27 8.95 -8.55
C ARG A 75 -1.75 8.53 -9.95
N HIS A 76 -0.82 8.15 -10.83
CA HIS A 76 -1.17 7.63 -12.14
C HIS A 76 -1.95 6.30 -12.04
N VAL A 77 -1.57 5.37 -11.16
CA VAL A 77 -2.37 4.15 -10.91
C VAL A 77 -3.78 4.48 -10.44
N VAL A 78 -3.94 5.48 -9.56
CA VAL A 78 -5.28 5.93 -9.14
C VAL A 78 -6.06 6.51 -10.32
N LEU A 79 -5.43 7.34 -11.16
CA LEU A 79 -6.07 7.91 -12.35
C LEU A 79 -6.54 6.84 -13.34
N LEU A 80 -5.73 5.79 -13.56
CA LEU A 80 -6.08 4.65 -14.42
C LEU A 80 -7.32 3.89 -13.92
N ALA A 81 -7.68 4.01 -12.65
CA ALA A 81 -8.88 3.39 -12.09
C ALA A 81 -10.17 4.12 -12.50
N LEU A 82 -10.11 5.39 -12.93
CA LEU A 82 -11.28 6.20 -13.29
C LEU A 82 -12.27 5.50 -14.25
N PRO A 83 -11.85 4.96 -15.42
CA PRO A 83 -12.77 4.28 -16.33
C PRO A 83 -13.27 2.92 -15.81
N THR A 84 -12.64 2.36 -14.79
CA THR A 84 -12.91 0.99 -14.31
C THR A 84 -13.81 0.96 -13.09
N VAL A 85 -13.55 1.83 -12.10
CA VAL A 85 -14.30 1.88 -10.82
C VAL A 85 -15.15 3.14 -10.66
N GLY A 86 -15.09 4.06 -11.63
CA GLY A 86 -15.85 5.31 -11.66
C GLY A 86 -15.21 6.45 -10.84
N PHE A 87 -15.68 7.68 -11.14
CA PHE A 87 -15.13 8.90 -10.56
C PHE A 87 -15.18 8.95 -9.02
N PRO A 88 -16.30 8.62 -8.33
CA PRO A 88 -16.35 8.71 -6.87
C PRO A 88 -15.36 7.76 -6.18
N SER A 89 -15.24 6.53 -6.67
CA SER A 89 -14.31 5.53 -6.12
C SER A 89 -12.85 5.93 -6.34
N MET A 90 -12.54 6.45 -7.54
CA MET A 90 -11.21 6.96 -7.87
C MET A 90 -10.86 8.16 -6.97
N MET A 91 -11.77 9.14 -6.83
CA MET A 91 -11.52 10.32 -6.00
C MET A 91 -11.32 9.97 -4.52
N ALA A 92 -12.13 9.07 -3.95
CA ALA A 92 -11.92 8.59 -2.58
C ALA A 92 -10.51 7.98 -2.41
N THR A 93 -10.10 7.14 -3.36
CA THR A 93 -8.77 6.55 -3.39
C THR A 93 -7.67 7.60 -3.50
N MET A 94 -7.87 8.65 -4.30
CA MET A 94 -6.92 9.75 -4.41
C MET A 94 -6.66 10.38 -3.04
N THR A 95 -7.70 10.56 -2.21
CA THR A 95 -7.53 11.09 -0.85
C THR A 95 -6.72 10.15 0.05
N TRP A 96 -6.94 8.85 -0.04
CA TRP A 96 -6.23 7.84 0.75
C TRP A 96 -4.74 7.75 0.36
N VAL A 97 -4.39 7.78 -0.93
CA VAL A 97 -2.98 7.79 -1.33
C VAL A 97 -2.29 9.09 -0.87
N ASP A 98 -2.98 10.23 -0.99
CA ASP A 98 -2.44 11.52 -0.54
C ASP A 98 -2.26 11.59 0.99
N ASP A 99 -3.06 10.89 1.79
CA ASP A 99 -2.83 10.75 3.23
C ASP A 99 -1.47 10.14 3.56
N VAL A 100 -1.02 9.17 2.76
CA VAL A 100 0.30 8.56 2.91
C VAL A 100 1.38 9.49 2.38
N LEU A 101 1.20 10.06 1.19
CA LEU A 101 2.19 10.95 0.55
C LEU A 101 2.47 12.21 1.39
N ARG A 102 1.45 12.78 2.05
CA ARG A 102 1.58 13.94 2.95
C ARG A 102 2.29 13.61 4.26
N LYS A 103 2.19 12.37 4.76
CA LYS A 103 2.91 11.95 5.97
C LYS A 103 4.41 11.80 5.72
N GLY A 104 4.81 11.37 4.52
CA GLY A 104 6.22 11.25 4.13
C GLY A 104 6.98 12.59 4.10
N THR A 105 6.32 13.69 3.73
CA THR A 105 6.95 15.01 3.57
C THR A 105 7.19 15.76 4.88
N LYS A 106 6.50 15.42 5.98
CA LYS A 106 6.72 16.07 7.29
C LYS A 106 7.97 15.59 8.03
N SER A 107 8.56 14.45 7.64
CA SER A 107 9.75 13.89 8.29
C SER A 107 11.07 14.56 7.88
N SER A 108 11.10 15.37 6.81
CA SER A 108 12.33 16.01 6.30
C SER A 108 12.55 17.45 6.80
N ARG A 109 11.67 17.98 7.66
CA ARG A 109 11.66 19.40 8.06
C ARG A 109 11.98 19.70 9.54
N ARG A 110 12.63 18.79 10.28
CA ARG A 110 13.14 19.15 11.62
C ARG A 110 14.39 20.04 11.49
N PRO A 111 14.36 21.32 11.94
CA PRO A 111 15.58 22.12 12.03
C PRO A 111 16.45 21.52 13.14
N LYS A 112 17.76 21.39 12.88
CA LYS A 112 18.74 21.19 13.96
C LYS A 112 18.63 22.42 14.88
N ARG A 113 18.15 22.20 16.10
CA ARG A 113 18.41 23.10 17.22
C ARG A 113 19.73 22.70 17.87
#